data_AF-A0A537QHZ9-F1
#
_entry.id   AF-A0A537QHZ9-F1
#
_cell.length_a   1.000
_cell.length_b   1.000
_cell.length_c   1.000
_cell.angle_alpha   90.00
_cell.angle_beta   90.00
_cell.angle_gamma   90.00
#
_symmetry.space_group_name_H-M   'P 1'
#
loop_
_entity.id
_entity.type
_entity.pdbx_description
1 polymer ?
#
loop_
_entity_poly.entity_id
_entity_poly.type
_entity_poly.pdbx_seq_one_letter_code
_entity_poly.pdbx_strand_id
1 'polypeptide(L)'
;MKTIFFSFCLMVSAVTLAGGSRSLPTGGTQPSPCITDASMQISELPAQVPYGQSTVIHWSVSLPAGCSTVHAKLNGEPVGLNGSRPTTPSATSTFFLLISQTHLGVYQERTASAEVQVVFPPDVVIDPSTANPVTVLLGALQSSNSEQTVELCDVDLDLTGVSEIVIGDNRSLIASPNCARGPRSFGPRIFVTDHRGSKALFVIRGDNVLLSGFRLEGPTSGIGQGDDILEKGISVWPFASPDPIRHVEISNMEIFDWSGQGIQVGDNDEQAERGRLFNTNEGAVHVWNNFFHHNRTRTATRLQAEAAVRLQTTIPDTRRATI
;
A
#
# COMPACT_ATOMS: atom_id res chain seq x y z
N MET A 1 -14.12 23.16 8.74
CA MET A 1 -14.31 23.75 7.41
C MET A 1 -15.43 23.00 6.70
N LYS A 2 -16.43 23.71 6.17
CA LYS A 2 -17.58 23.15 5.43
C LYS A 2 -17.19 22.98 3.96
N THR A 3 -17.21 21.76 3.45
CA THR A 3 -16.96 21.46 2.04
C THR A 3 -18.24 21.72 1.24
N ILE A 4 -18.16 22.65 0.29
CA ILE A 4 -19.22 22.99 -0.67
C ILE A 4 -18.95 22.18 -1.94
N PHE A 5 -19.90 21.32 -2.33
CA PHE A 5 -19.89 20.65 -3.64
C PHE A 5 -20.54 21.56 -4.68
N PHE A 6 -19.78 21.93 -5.71
CA PHE A 6 -20.32 22.56 -6.93
C PHE A 6 -20.81 21.46 -7.88
N SER A 7 -22.12 21.46 -8.16
CA SER A 7 -22.74 20.63 -9.19
C SER A 7 -22.70 21.39 -10.53
N PHE A 8 -22.01 20.83 -11.52
CA PHE A 8 -22.01 21.32 -12.90
C PHE A 8 -23.19 20.69 -13.66
N CYS A 9 -24.20 21.50 -13.99
CA CYS A 9 -25.32 21.09 -14.82
C CYS A 9 -25.00 21.39 -16.29
N LEU A 10 -24.71 20.35 -17.08
CA LEU A 10 -24.49 20.46 -18.52
C LEU A 10 -25.86 20.37 -19.23
N MET A 11 -26.36 21.48 -19.75
CA MET A 11 -27.55 21.52 -20.61
C MET A 11 -27.15 21.11 -22.03
N VAL A 12 -27.58 19.92 -22.48
CA VAL A 12 -27.52 19.50 -23.87
C VAL A 12 -28.91 19.66 -24.48
N SER A 13 -29.07 20.60 -25.42
CA SER A 13 -30.28 20.76 -26.21
C SER A 13 -30.36 19.66 -27.28
N ALA A 14 -31.41 18.83 -27.23
CA ALA A 14 -31.69 17.83 -28.26
C ALA A 14 -32.65 18.39 -29.32
N VAL A 15 -32.28 18.22 -30.58
CA VAL A 15 -33.11 18.47 -31.76
C VAL A 15 -34.02 17.26 -31.98
N THR A 16 -35.34 17.47 -31.98
CA THR A 16 -36.35 16.43 -32.27
C THR A 16 -36.58 16.29 -33.78
N LEU A 17 -36.20 15.14 -34.35
CA LEU A 17 -36.65 14.67 -35.66
C LEU A 17 -37.75 13.64 -35.46
N ALA A 18 -38.96 13.94 -35.95
CA ALA A 18 -40.10 13.03 -35.94
C ALA A 18 -39.96 11.98 -37.06
N GLY A 19 -39.38 10.83 -36.73
CA GLY A 19 -39.38 9.63 -37.56
C GLY A 19 -40.34 8.58 -36.99
N GLY A 20 -41.42 8.30 -37.71
CA GLY A 20 -42.40 7.26 -37.38
C GLY A 20 -41.75 5.89 -37.30
N SER A 21 -41.45 5.45 -36.08
CA SER A 21 -40.85 4.16 -35.77
C SER A 21 -41.93 3.27 -35.20
N ARG A 22 -42.21 2.12 -35.85
CA ARG A 22 -43.03 1.06 -35.25
C ARG A 22 -42.35 0.62 -33.95
N SER A 23 -42.95 0.94 -32.82
CA SER A 23 -42.52 0.48 -31.51
C SER A 23 -42.69 -1.04 -31.43
N LEU A 24 -41.58 -1.77 -31.58
CA LEU A 24 -41.46 -3.09 -30.98
C LEU A 24 -41.71 -2.92 -29.47
N PRO A 25 -42.38 -3.87 -28.79
CA PRO A 25 -42.51 -3.82 -27.35
C PRO A 25 -41.09 -3.80 -26.78
N THR A 26 -40.68 -2.66 -26.24
CA THR A 26 -39.52 -2.54 -25.37
C THR A 26 -39.86 -3.34 -24.12
N GLY A 27 -39.65 -4.65 -24.18
CA GLY A 27 -39.65 -5.52 -23.03
C GLY A 27 -38.56 -5.03 -22.11
N GLY A 28 -38.91 -4.11 -21.21
CA GLY A 28 -38.01 -3.61 -20.19
C GLY A 28 -37.45 -4.82 -19.45
N THR A 29 -36.13 -4.90 -19.39
CA THR A 29 -35.41 -5.91 -18.64
C THR A 29 -35.79 -5.76 -17.17
N GLN A 30 -36.74 -6.56 -16.71
CA GLN A 30 -37.24 -6.51 -15.34
C GLN A 30 -36.15 -7.03 -14.39
N PRO A 31 -35.79 -6.27 -13.34
CA PRO A 31 -34.87 -6.76 -12.33
C PRO A 31 -35.43 -8.01 -11.62
N SER A 32 -34.55 -8.93 -11.24
CA SER A 32 -34.95 -10.15 -10.55
C SER A 32 -35.50 -9.82 -9.16
N PRO A 33 -36.77 -10.18 -8.87
CA PRO A 33 -37.34 -10.00 -7.53
C PRO A 33 -36.56 -10.81 -6.47
N CYS A 34 -35.90 -11.89 -6.88
CA CYS A 34 -35.12 -12.73 -5.98
C CYS A 34 -33.86 -12.05 -5.44
N ILE A 35 -33.28 -11.09 -6.16
CA ILE A 35 -32.09 -10.35 -5.72
C ILE A 35 -32.50 -9.06 -5.01
N THR A 36 -33.50 -8.35 -5.54
CA THR A 36 -33.97 -7.09 -4.95
C THR A 36 -34.58 -7.31 -3.58
N ASP A 37 -35.36 -8.38 -3.41
CA ASP A 37 -36.14 -8.62 -2.19
C ASP A 37 -35.44 -9.59 -1.22
N ALA A 38 -34.24 -10.07 -1.57
CA ALA A 38 -33.42 -10.86 -0.67
C ALA A 38 -32.99 -10.05 0.56
N SER A 39 -32.91 -10.71 1.71
CA SER A 39 -32.25 -10.19 2.89
C SER A 39 -30.92 -10.91 3.09
N MET A 40 -29.85 -10.14 3.32
CA MET A 40 -28.49 -10.65 3.50
C MET A 40 -27.96 -10.19 4.84
N GLN A 41 -27.37 -11.12 5.59
CA GLN A 41 -26.65 -10.85 6.82
C GLN A 41 -25.30 -11.53 6.74
N ILE A 42 -24.26 -10.80 7.13
CA ILE A 42 -22.91 -11.31 7.33
C ILE A 42 -22.40 -10.69 8.62
N SER A 43 -21.73 -11.49 9.44
CA SER A 43 -21.15 -11.05 10.71
C SER A 43 -19.91 -11.85 11.05
N GLU A 44 -19.11 -11.29 11.93
CA GLU A 44 -17.84 -11.83 12.40
C GLU A 44 -17.85 -11.94 13.93
N LEU A 45 -17.28 -13.02 14.45
CA LEU A 45 -17.22 -13.24 15.89
C LEU A 45 -15.89 -13.90 16.28
N PRO A 46 -14.97 -13.18 16.95
CA PRO A 46 -15.01 -11.74 17.27
C PRO A 46 -14.67 -10.81 16.07
N ALA A 47 -15.12 -9.56 16.11
CA ALA A 47 -14.82 -8.55 15.07
C ALA A 47 -13.40 -7.97 15.12
N GLN A 48 -12.74 -8.12 16.25
CA GLN A 48 -11.35 -7.73 16.43
C GLN A 48 -10.58 -8.93 17.00
N VAL A 49 -9.44 -9.23 16.39
CA VAL A 49 -8.56 -10.32 16.79
C VAL A 49 -7.11 -9.84 16.89
N PRO A 50 -6.33 -10.31 17.87
CA PRO A 50 -4.88 -10.17 17.80
C PRO A 50 -4.31 -10.87 16.56
N TYR A 51 -3.19 -10.38 16.05
CA TYR A 51 -2.46 -11.03 14.96
C TYR A 51 -2.19 -12.51 15.28
N GLY A 52 -2.44 -13.38 14.30
CA GLY A 52 -2.32 -14.84 14.44
C GLY A 52 -3.52 -15.54 15.09
N GLN A 53 -4.54 -14.81 15.56
CA GLN A 53 -5.76 -15.39 16.12
C GLN A 53 -6.87 -15.52 15.08
N SER A 54 -7.76 -16.49 15.29
CA SER A 54 -8.88 -16.76 14.39
C SER A 54 -10.16 -16.03 14.78
N THR A 55 -11.00 -15.76 13.80
CA THR A 55 -12.41 -15.38 13.95
C THR A 55 -13.29 -16.29 13.10
N VAL A 56 -14.60 -16.26 13.31
CA VAL A 56 -15.57 -16.98 12.49
C VAL A 56 -16.47 -16.00 11.75
N ILE A 57 -16.53 -16.12 10.42
CA ILE A 57 -17.49 -15.39 9.58
C ILE A 57 -18.77 -16.21 9.49
N HIS A 58 -19.88 -15.62 9.88
CA HIS A 58 -21.23 -16.16 9.75
C HIS A 58 -21.98 -15.43 8.66
N TRP A 59 -22.80 -16.13 7.90
CA TRP A 59 -23.68 -15.50 6.93
C TRP A 59 -25.03 -16.21 6.83
N SER A 60 -26.04 -15.42 6.46
CA SER A 60 -27.39 -15.88 6.17
C SER A 60 -28.01 -15.06 5.06
N VAL A 61 -28.63 -15.75 4.10
CA VAL A 61 -29.37 -15.17 2.99
C VAL A 61 -30.79 -15.72 3.03
N SER A 62 -31.75 -14.83 3.17
CA SER A 62 -33.19 -15.14 3.07
C SER A 62 -33.69 -14.69 1.71
N LEU A 63 -34.23 -15.62 0.93
CA LEU A 63 -34.76 -15.36 -0.41
C LEU A 63 -36.30 -15.39 -0.40
N PRO A 64 -36.97 -14.64 -1.31
CA PRO A 64 -38.39 -14.81 -1.57
C PRO A 64 -38.72 -16.23 -2.06
N ALA A 65 -39.99 -16.62 -1.94
CA ALA A 65 -40.46 -17.91 -2.42
C ALA A 65 -40.24 -18.07 -3.94
N GLY A 66 -39.81 -19.25 -4.39
CA GLY A 66 -39.57 -19.55 -5.82
C GLY A 66 -38.18 -19.17 -6.34
N CYS A 67 -37.29 -18.64 -5.49
CA CYS A 67 -35.97 -18.16 -5.87
C CYS A 67 -34.85 -19.21 -5.72
N SER A 68 -34.98 -20.38 -6.37
CA SER A 68 -34.04 -21.50 -6.21
C SER A 68 -32.73 -21.37 -7.00
N THR A 69 -32.63 -20.42 -7.94
CA THR A 69 -31.46 -20.27 -8.83
C THR A 69 -30.48 -19.18 -8.41
N VAL A 70 -30.62 -18.64 -7.19
CA VAL A 70 -29.67 -17.66 -6.64
C VAL A 70 -28.40 -18.38 -6.18
N HIS A 71 -27.26 -17.83 -6.55
CA HIS A 71 -25.94 -18.32 -6.15
C HIS A 71 -25.31 -17.37 -5.13
N ALA A 72 -24.67 -17.91 -4.09
CA ALA A 72 -23.93 -17.14 -3.10
C ALA A 72 -22.43 -17.42 -3.21
N LYS A 73 -21.62 -16.38 -2.98
CA LYS A 73 -20.15 -16.43 -2.92
C LYS A 73 -19.64 -15.66 -1.72
N LEU A 74 -18.62 -16.18 -1.02
CA LEU A 74 -17.92 -15.50 0.07
C LEU A 74 -16.45 -15.29 -0.32
N ASN A 75 -16.07 -14.03 -0.54
CA ASN A 75 -14.78 -13.64 -1.14
C ASN A 75 -14.53 -14.34 -2.48
N GLY A 76 -15.56 -14.44 -3.34
CA GLY A 76 -15.47 -15.08 -4.65
C GLY A 76 -15.70 -16.59 -4.64
N GLU A 77 -15.53 -17.26 -3.49
CA GLU A 77 -15.71 -18.72 -3.37
C GLU A 77 -17.19 -19.09 -3.23
N PRO A 78 -17.72 -20.06 -4.00
CA PRO A 78 -19.09 -20.52 -3.86
C PRO A 78 -19.41 -21.04 -2.46
N VAL A 79 -20.53 -20.58 -1.88
CA VAL A 79 -21.02 -21.01 -0.56
C VAL A 79 -22.52 -21.29 -0.59
N GLY A 80 -23.02 -21.99 0.42
CA GLY A 80 -24.46 -22.09 0.67
C GLY A 80 -25.06 -20.74 1.08
N LEU A 81 -26.39 -20.62 1.00
CA LEU A 81 -27.11 -19.40 1.43
C LEU A 81 -26.93 -19.09 2.93
N ASN A 82 -26.64 -20.11 3.74
CA ASN A 82 -26.38 -19.97 5.16
C ASN A 82 -25.12 -20.78 5.50
N GLY A 83 -24.28 -20.26 6.39
CA GLY A 83 -23.10 -20.99 6.82
C GLY A 83 -22.21 -20.19 7.77
N SER A 84 -21.09 -20.82 8.12
CA SER A 84 -20.02 -20.22 8.89
C SER A 84 -18.66 -20.73 8.42
N ARG A 85 -17.62 -19.90 8.48
CA ARG A 85 -16.25 -20.26 8.10
C ARG A 85 -15.23 -19.66 9.07
N PRO A 86 -14.39 -20.49 9.74
CA PRO A 86 -13.27 -19.97 10.50
C PRO A 86 -12.21 -19.38 9.57
N THR A 87 -11.56 -18.31 10.00
CA THR A 87 -10.52 -17.62 9.25
C THR A 87 -9.49 -17.00 10.20
N THR A 88 -8.23 -16.95 9.76
CA THR A 88 -7.13 -16.29 10.47
C THR A 88 -6.55 -15.23 9.54
N PRO A 89 -7.10 -14.00 9.55
CA PRO A 89 -6.65 -12.96 8.64
C PRO A 89 -5.24 -12.46 9.00
N SER A 90 -4.39 -12.26 7.99
CA SER A 90 -3.01 -11.76 8.16
C SER A 90 -2.95 -10.24 8.42
N ALA A 91 -4.03 -9.51 8.14
CA ALA A 91 -4.21 -8.07 8.41
C ALA A 91 -5.72 -7.74 8.44
N THR A 92 -6.08 -6.51 8.82
CA THR A 92 -7.47 -6.05 8.78
C THR A 92 -8.08 -6.31 7.40
N SER A 93 -9.19 -7.05 7.37
CA SER A 93 -9.74 -7.63 6.15
C SER A 93 -11.25 -7.46 6.08
N THR A 94 -11.77 -7.08 4.91
CA THR A 94 -13.20 -7.05 4.63
C THR A 94 -13.61 -8.33 3.88
N PHE A 95 -14.62 -9.02 4.41
CA PHE A 95 -15.24 -10.18 3.80
C PHE A 95 -16.50 -9.74 3.04
N PHE A 96 -16.62 -10.18 1.79
CA PHE A 96 -17.74 -9.85 0.91
C PHE A 96 -18.59 -11.10 0.65
N LEU A 97 -19.86 -11.04 1.06
CA LEU A 97 -20.89 -11.98 0.65
C LEU A 97 -21.60 -11.41 -0.58
N LEU A 98 -21.52 -12.10 -1.70
CA LEU A 98 -22.19 -11.73 -2.95
C LEU A 98 -23.27 -12.76 -3.25
N ILE A 99 -24.48 -12.30 -3.56
CA ILE A 99 -25.52 -13.12 -4.19
C ILE A 99 -25.69 -12.69 -5.64
N SER A 100 -25.97 -13.63 -6.52
CA SER A 100 -26.18 -13.36 -7.94
C SER A 100 -27.20 -14.29 -8.58
N GLN A 101 -27.84 -13.82 -9.64
CA GLN A 101 -28.77 -14.60 -10.45
C GLN A 101 -28.91 -14.00 -11.84
N THR A 102 -29.20 -14.84 -12.83
CA THR A 102 -29.66 -14.41 -14.14
C THR A 102 -31.16 -14.67 -14.26
N HIS A 103 -31.95 -13.61 -14.44
CA HIS A 103 -33.41 -13.68 -14.61
C HIS A 103 -33.80 -13.07 -15.96
N LEU A 104 -34.51 -13.83 -16.80
CA LEU A 104 -34.91 -13.41 -18.15
C LEU A 104 -33.75 -12.84 -19.00
N GLY A 105 -32.55 -13.44 -18.87
CA GLY A 105 -31.34 -13.01 -19.58
C GLY A 105 -30.61 -11.82 -18.93
N VAL A 106 -31.09 -11.30 -17.80
CA VAL A 106 -30.49 -10.19 -17.07
C VAL A 106 -29.73 -10.72 -15.86
N TYR A 107 -28.41 -10.53 -15.84
CA TYR A 107 -27.57 -10.82 -14.68
C TYR A 107 -27.70 -9.71 -13.63
N GLN A 108 -27.84 -10.11 -12.37
CA GLN A 108 -27.88 -9.20 -11.23
C GLN A 108 -27.08 -9.75 -10.07
N GLU A 109 -26.55 -8.83 -9.26
CA GLU A 109 -25.81 -9.15 -8.05
C GLU A 109 -26.08 -8.14 -6.94
N ARG A 110 -25.88 -8.59 -5.69
CA ARG A 110 -25.95 -7.76 -4.49
C ARG A 110 -24.91 -8.24 -3.49
N THR A 111 -24.32 -7.29 -2.76
CA THR A 111 -23.21 -7.56 -1.83
C THR A 111 -23.55 -7.09 -0.42
N ALA A 112 -23.09 -7.84 0.58
CA ALA A 112 -23.00 -7.45 1.98
C ALA A 112 -21.55 -7.69 2.46
N SER A 113 -21.12 -6.98 3.50
CA SER A 113 -19.75 -7.09 4.00
C SER A 113 -19.64 -7.10 5.52
N ALA A 114 -18.59 -7.76 6.00
CA ALA A 114 -18.15 -7.83 7.39
C ALA A 114 -16.66 -7.46 7.45
N GLU A 115 -16.23 -6.69 8.45
CA GLU A 115 -14.82 -6.31 8.61
C GLU A 115 -14.24 -6.99 9.85
N VAL A 116 -13.09 -7.64 9.69
CA VAL A 116 -12.32 -8.18 10.81
C VAL A 116 -11.10 -7.30 10.99
N GLN A 117 -10.99 -6.67 12.16
CA GLN A 117 -9.84 -5.87 12.53
C GLN A 117 -8.74 -6.75 13.14
N VAL A 118 -7.52 -6.61 12.62
CA VAL A 118 -6.34 -7.28 13.17
C VAL A 118 -5.53 -6.30 13.99
N VAL A 119 -5.29 -6.64 15.26
CA VAL A 119 -4.45 -5.86 16.18
C VAL A 119 -3.07 -6.47 16.20
N PHE A 120 -2.08 -5.73 15.68
CA PHE A 120 -0.69 -6.15 15.71
C PHE A 120 -0.06 -5.87 17.08
N PRO A 121 0.87 -6.71 17.56
CA PRO A 121 1.76 -6.32 18.65
C PRO A 121 2.72 -5.18 18.22
N PRO A 122 3.34 -4.45 19.16
CA PRO A 122 4.32 -3.41 18.84
C PRO A 122 5.51 -3.92 18.01
N ASP A 123 5.91 -5.17 18.21
CA ASP A 123 7.00 -5.81 17.47
C ASP A 123 6.46 -7.01 16.68
N VAL A 124 6.65 -6.98 15.36
CA VAL A 124 6.20 -8.02 14.43
C VAL A 124 7.42 -8.58 13.70
N VAL A 125 7.62 -9.89 13.75
CA VAL A 125 8.67 -10.57 12.98
C VAL A 125 8.05 -11.21 11.73
N ILE A 126 8.65 -10.95 10.57
CA ILE A 126 8.30 -11.55 9.28
C ILE A 126 9.47 -12.42 8.84
N ASP A 127 9.20 -13.72 8.73
CA ASP A 127 10.17 -14.76 8.41
C ASP A 127 9.59 -15.75 7.36
N PRO A 128 10.34 -16.79 6.93
CA PRO A 128 9.85 -17.76 5.94
C PRO A 128 8.59 -18.54 6.35
N SER A 129 8.25 -18.58 7.64
CA SER A 129 7.05 -19.25 8.16
C SER A 129 5.81 -18.34 8.17
N THR A 130 6.00 -17.05 7.93
CA THR A 130 4.92 -16.05 8.01
C THR A 130 3.96 -16.19 6.83
N ALA A 131 2.68 -16.46 7.14
CA ALA A 131 1.63 -16.56 6.13
C ALA A 131 1.27 -15.18 5.55
N ASN A 132 1.31 -15.07 4.21
CA ASN A 132 1.07 -13.82 3.46
C ASN A 132 1.94 -12.65 3.97
N PRO A 133 3.27 -12.76 3.89
CA PRO A 133 4.18 -11.85 4.59
C PRO A 133 4.08 -10.40 4.10
N VAL A 134 3.76 -10.17 2.82
CA VAL A 134 3.48 -8.83 2.28
C VAL A 134 2.26 -8.19 2.93
N THR A 135 1.17 -8.95 3.11
CA THR A 135 -0.04 -8.46 3.79
C THR A 135 0.26 -8.13 5.26
N VAL A 136 1.08 -8.96 5.93
CA VAL A 136 1.54 -8.71 7.31
C VAL A 136 2.37 -7.42 7.38
N LEU A 137 3.33 -7.22 6.48
CA LEU A 137 4.15 -6.01 6.41
C LEU A 137 3.29 -4.75 6.27
N LEU A 138 2.38 -4.73 5.29
CA LEU A 138 1.52 -3.57 5.05
C LEU A 138 0.58 -3.32 6.22
N GLY A 139 -0.04 -4.37 6.76
CA GLY A 139 -0.94 -4.27 7.92
C GLY A 139 -0.23 -3.77 9.18
N ALA A 140 0.98 -4.25 9.46
CA ALA A 140 1.75 -3.83 10.63
C ALA A 140 2.21 -2.37 10.50
N LEU A 141 2.76 -1.97 9.36
CA LEU A 141 3.21 -0.57 9.14
C LEU A 141 2.05 0.43 9.23
N GLN A 142 0.85 0.02 8.82
CA GLN A 142 -0.38 0.83 8.86
C GLN A 142 -1.21 0.60 10.13
N SER A 143 -0.69 -0.12 11.13
CA SER A 143 -1.41 -0.42 12.35
C SER A 143 -1.70 0.85 13.16
N SER A 144 -2.64 0.77 14.09
CA SER A 144 -2.99 1.87 15.01
C SER A 144 -2.05 1.97 16.23
N ASN A 145 -1.03 1.12 16.33
CA ASN A 145 -0.06 1.19 17.44
C ASN A 145 0.66 2.54 17.41
N SER A 146 0.93 3.16 18.56
CA SER A 146 1.67 4.43 18.60
C SER A 146 3.15 4.27 18.24
N GLU A 147 3.68 3.06 18.43
CA GLU A 147 5.04 2.64 18.10
C GLU A 147 4.96 1.26 17.45
N GLN A 148 5.66 1.06 16.34
CA GLN A 148 5.65 -0.22 15.63
C GLN A 148 7.02 -0.51 15.04
N THR A 149 7.54 -1.68 15.37
CA THR A 149 8.70 -2.30 14.72
C THR A 149 8.23 -3.50 13.91
N VAL A 150 8.68 -3.57 12.65
CA VAL A 150 8.58 -4.74 11.81
C VAL A 150 10.00 -5.24 11.56
N GLU A 151 10.29 -6.45 12.02
CA GLU A 151 11.56 -7.12 11.79
C GLU A 151 11.45 -8.12 10.64
N LEU A 152 12.41 -8.09 9.73
CA LEU A 152 12.53 -9.02 8.61
C LEU A 152 13.64 -10.03 8.91
N CYS A 153 13.39 -11.32 8.69
CA CYS A 153 14.43 -12.33 8.78
C CYS A 153 14.33 -13.33 7.63
N ASP A 154 15.42 -13.49 6.87
CA ASP A 154 15.58 -14.49 5.81
C ASP A 154 14.40 -14.60 4.82
N VAL A 155 13.76 -13.46 4.52
CA VAL A 155 12.56 -13.38 3.70
C VAL A 155 12.78 -12.51 2.47
N ASP A 156 12.19 -12.93 1.36
CA ASP A 156 12.06 -12.16 0.13
C ASP A 156 10.60 -11.70 -0.03
N LEU A 157 10.37 -10.39 -0.09
CA LEU A 157 9.06 -9.78 -0.19
C LEU A 157 8.88 -9.11 -1.56
N ASP A 158 7.98 -9.68 -2.35
CA ASP A 158 7.56 -9.11 -3.62
C ASP A 158 6.48 -8.04 -3.39
N LEU A 159 6.84 -6.77 -3.58
CA LEU A 159 5.92 -5.63 -3.50
C LEU A 159 5.50 -5.13 -4.88
N THR A 160 5.51 -6.01 -5.89
CA THR A 160 5.01 -5.70 -7.22
C THR A 160 3.55 -5.25 -7.17
N GLY A 161 3.25 -4.13 -7.81
CA GLY A 161 1.93 -3.50 -7.80
C GLY A 161 1.60 -2.69 -6.54
N VAL A 162 2.47 -2.69 -5.53
CA VAL A 162 2.35 -1.86 -4.33
C VAL A 162 3.23 -0.63 -4.46
N SER A 163 2.70 0.57 -4.20
CA SER A 163 3.47 1.83 -4.21
C SER A 163 2.99 2.76 -3.11
N GLU A 164 3.80 3.78 -2.81
CA GLU A 164 3.48 4.85 -1.86
C GLU A 164 3.12 4.33 -0.45
N ILE A 165 3.86 3.33 0.04
CA ILE A 165 3.72 2.83 1.41
C ILE A 165 4.15 3.95 2.36
N VAL A 166 3.17 4.58 3.00
CA VAL A 166 3.41 5.69 3.93
C VAL A 166 3.97 5.15 5.25
N ILE A 167 5.13 5.67 5.66
CA ILE A 167 5.75 5.39 6.95
C ILE A 167 5.56 6.63 7.84
N GLY A 168 4.70 6.50 8.85
CA GLY A 168 4.38 7.54 9.82
C GLY A 168 5.34 7.57 11.02
N ASP A 169 4.96 8.31 12.06
CA ASP A 169 5.80 8.49 13.26
C ASP A 169 6.06 7.17 14.01
N ASN A 170 7.25 7.05 14.59
CA ASN A 170 7.66 5.93 15.45
C ASN A 170 7.46 4.56 14.77
N ARG A 171 7.89 4.47 13.52
CA ARG A 171 7.82 3.26 12.69
C ARG A 171 9.22 2.79 12.31
N SER A 172 9.51 1.53 12.61
CA SER A 172 10.76 0.89 12.24
C SER A 172 10.48 -0.30 11.33
N LEU A 173 11.19 -0.40 10.21
CA LEU A 173 11.28 -1.59 9.38
C LEU A 173 12.76 -1.97 9.34
N ILE A 174 13.10 -3.05 10.02
CA ILE A 174 14.49 -3.45 10.20
C ILE A 174 14.66 -4.91 9.84
N ALA A 175 15.88 -5.35 9.53
CA ALA A 175 16.20 -6.77 9.58
C ALA A 175 16.52 -7.18 11.02
N SER A 176 16.06 -8.35 11.45
CA SER A 176 16.44 -8.93 12.75
C SER A 176 17.96 -9.03 12.86
N PRO A 177 18.57 -8.87 14.05
CA PRO A 177 20.04 -8.81 14.19
C PRO A 177 20.82 -9.98 13.57
N ASN A 178 20.27 -11.20 13.61
CA ASN A 178 20.91 -12.40 13.06
C ASN A 178 20.75 -12.53 11.55
N CYS A 179 19.82 -11.78 10.96
CA CYS A 179 19.43 -11.89 9.57
C CYS A 179 19.83 -10.62 8.80
N ALA A 180 20.19 -9.54 9.51
CA ALA A 180 20.63 -8.28 8.92
C ALA A 180 21.80 -8.47 7.95
N ARG A 181 21.79 -7.62 6.93
CA ARG A 181 22.88 -7.52 5.95
C ARG A 181 24.21 -7.33 6.68
N GLY A 182 25.19 -8.10 6.27
CA GLY A 182 26.55 -8.06 6.80
C GLY A 182 27.53 -8.79 5.87
N PRO A 183 28.81 -8.92 6.27
CA PRO A 183 29.86 -9.49 5.41
C PRO A 183 29.61 -10.93 4.92
N ARG A 184 28.70 -11.66 5.57
CA ARG A 184 28.39 -13.07 5.29
C ARG A 184 26.89 -13.34 5.08
N SER A 185 26.06 -12.32 5.16
CA SER A 185 24.61 -12.43 4.96
C SER A 185 24.17 -11.28 4.08
N PHE A 186 23.49 -11.59 2.98
CA PHE A 186 22.84 -10.57 2.16
C PHE A 186 21.65 -9.94 2.88
N GLY A 187 21.07 -10.66 3.84
CA GLY A 187 19.87 -10.27 4.56
C GLY A 187 18.58 -10.30 3.73
N PRO A 188 17.45 -9.98 4.38
CA PRO A 188 16.13 -9.97 3.76
C PRO A 188 16.10 -9.06 2.54
N ARG A 189 15.19 -9.35 1.62
CA ARG A 189 15.02 -8.58 0.39
C ARG A 189 13.59 -8.12 0.24
N ILE A 190 13.43 -6.85 -0.07
CA ILE A 190 12.19 -6.29 -0.59
C ILE A 190 12.47 -5.93 -2.05
N PHE A 191 11.67 -6.43 -2.97
CA PHE A 191 11.84 -6.18 -4.39
C PHE A 191 10.53 -5.86 -5.08
N VAL A 192 10.63 -5.25 -6.24
CA VAL A 192 9.49 -4.92 -7.10
C VAL A 192 9.86 -5.21 -8.54
N THR A 193 8.89 -5.65 -9.34
CA THR A 193 9.12 -6.01 -10.75
C THR A 193 8.32 -5.14 -11.73
N ASP A 194 7.37 -4.35 -11.23
CA ASP A 194 6.55 -3.45 -12.05
C ASP A 194 7.18 -2.07 -12.20
N HIS A 195 7.03 -1.53 -13.42
CA HIS A 195 7.31 -0.15 -13.71
C HIS A 195 6.20 0.76 -13.16
N ARG A 196 6.54 1.56 -12.15
CA ARG A 196 5.57 2.33 -11.31
C ARG A 196 5.62 3.85 -11.51
N GLY A 197 6.21 4.30 -12.62
CA GLY A 197 6.43 5.73 -12.86
C GLY A 197 7.31 6.35 -11.77
N SER A 198 7.11 7.64 -11.49
CA SER A 198 7.92 8.41 -10.55
C SER A 198 7.53 8.23 -9.07
N LYS A 199 6.65 7.27 -8.78
CA LYS A 199 6.18 6.96 -7.42
C LYS A 199 7.25 6.20 -6.64
N ALA A 200 7.41 6.56 -5.37
CA ALA A 200 8.27 5.81 -4.47
C ALA A 200 7.57 4.54 -3.98
N LEU A 201 8.35 3.49 -3.68
CA LEU A 201 7.82 2.34 -2.95
C LEU A 201 7.49 2.73 -1.50
N PHE A 202 8.45 3.35 -0.80
CA PHE A 202 8.25 3.85 0.57
C PHE A 202 8.24 5.37 0.61
N VAL A 203 7.31 5.94 1.38
CA VAL A 203 7.20 7.39 1.59
C VAL A 203 7.24 7.68 3.09
N ILE A 204 8.39 8.13 3.58
CA ILE A 204 8.59 8.51 4.99
C ILE A 204 8.03 9.90 5.19
N ARG A 205 7.06 10.04 6.09
CA ARG A 205 6.36 11.30 6.38
C ARG A 205 6.42 11.72 7.84
N GLY A 206 6.73 10.79 8.73
CA GLY A 206 6.80 11.00 10.18
C GLY A 206 8.22 11.07 10.75
N ASP A 207 8.27 11.31 12.05
CA ASP A 207 9.44 11.40 12.92
C ASP A 207 9.81 10.03 13.51
N ASN A 208 11.06 9.86 13.97
CA ASN A 208 11.56 8.63 14.60
C ASN A 208 11.34 7.38 13.74
N VAL A 209 11.75 7.44 12.48
CA VAL A 209 11.61 6.35 11.51
C VAL A 209 12.96 5.69 11.27
N LEU A 210 12.99 4.36 11.31
CA LEU A 210 14.21 3.57 11.04
C LEU A 210 13.95 2.56 9.93
N LEU A 211 14.67 2.67 8.82
CA LEU A 211 14.78 1.63 7.80
C LEU A 211 16.19 1.05 7.83
N SER A 212 16.35 -0.24 8.18
CA SER A 212 17.72 -0.77 8.34
C SER A 212 17.95 -2.25 8.03
N GLY A 213 19.11 -2.57 7.46
CA GLY A 213 19.65 -3.94 7.46
C GLY A 213 19.10 -4.90 6.41
N PHE A 214 18.29 -4.45 5.46
CA PHE A 214 17.75 -5.28 4.37
C PHE A 214 18.08 -4.71 2.99
N ARG A 215 17.80 -5.49 1.94
CA ARG A 215 18.04 -5.15 0.54
C ARG A 215 16.77 -4.62 -0.10
N LEU A 216 16.90 -3.57 -0.90
CA LEU A 216 15.81 -2.90 -1.59
C LEU A 216 16.10 -2.85 -3.10
N GLU A 217 15.46 -3.75 -3.83
CA GLU A 217 15.64 -3.96 -5.26
C GLU A 217 14.53 -3.29 -6.06
N GLY A 218 14.92 -2.42 -7.00
CA GLY A 218 14.02 -1.82 -7.98
C GLY A 218 13.80 -2.73 -9.19
N PRO A 219 12.89 -2.34 -10.10
CA PRO A 219 12.47 -3.19 -11.22
C PRO A 219 13.44 -3.14 -12.42
N THR A 220 14.51 -2.34 -12.35
CA THR A 220 15.34 -1.97 -13.51
C THR A 220 16.74 -2.57 -13.42
N SER A 221 16.89 -3.81 -13.88
CA SER A 221 18.19 -4.50 -13.94
C SER A 221 18.93 -4.34 -15.28
N GLY A 222 18.27 -3.78 -16.30
CA GLY A 222 18.83 -3.58 -17.63
C GLY A 222 19.52 -2.22 -17.83
N ILE A 223 20.64 -2.20 -18.56
CA ILE A 223 21.31 -0.96 -18.99
C ILE A 223 20.38 -0.20 -19.95
N GLY A 224 20.04 1.05 -19.64
CA GLY A 224 19.19 1.91 -20.48
C GLY A 224 17.70 1.59 -20.43
N GLN A 225 17.26 0.77 -19.48
CA GLN A 225 15.84 0.62 -19.16
C GLN A 225 15.40 1.71 -18.18
N GLY A 226 14.14 2.15 -18.27
CA GLY A 226 13.52 3.07 -17.32
C GLY A 226 13.90 4.55 -17.46
N ASP A 227 14.57 4.98 -18.54
CA ASP A 227 15.02 6.36 -18.81
C ASP A 227 13.94 7.43 -18.58
N ASP A 228 12.68 7.08 -18.87
CA ASP A 228 11.53 7.98 -18.77
C ASP A 228 10.62 7.69 -17.56
N ILE A 229 10.86 6.61 -16.82
CA ILE A 229 9.95 6.12 -15.76
C ILE A 229 10.35 6.69 -14.40
N LEU A 230 11.66 6.72 -14.11
CA LEU A 230 12.25 7.31 -12.90
C LEU A 230 11.68 6.72 -11.59
N GLU A 231 11.58 5.39 -11.50
CA GLU A 231 11.14 4.71 -10.29
C GLU A 231 12.00 5.08 -9.08
N LYS A 232 11.37 5.20 -7.90
CA LYS A 232 12.06 5.57 -6.67
C LYS A 232 11.88 4.50 -5.59
N GLY A 233 12.95 4.26 -4.83
CA GLY A 233 12.91 3.33 -3.70
C GLY A 233 12.23 3.96 -2.49
N ILE A 234 12.95 4.87 -1.84
CA ILE A 234 12.50 5.57 -0.62
C ILE A 234 12.40 7.05 -0.93
N SER A 235 11.30 7.68 -0.48
CA SER A 235 11.14 9.13 -0.50
C SER A 235 10.89 9.64 0.91
N VAL A 236 11.77 10.49 1.43
CA VAL A 236 11.50 11.28 2.65
C VAL A 236 10.80 12.55 2.22
N TRP A 237 9.53 12.67 2.58
CA TRP A 237 8.68 13.81 2.24
C TRP A 237 7.74 14.13 3.42
N PRO A 238 8.21 14.90 4.41
CA PRO A 238 7.50 15.11 5.67
C PRO A 238 6.05 15.60 5.48
N PHE A 239 5.16 15.26 6.42
CA PHE A 239 3.88 15.97 6.51
C PHE A 239 4.10 17.46 6.78
N ALA A 240 3.20 18.29 6.27
CA ALA A 240 3.23 19.71 6.57
C ALA A 240 2.98 19.93 8.06
N SER A 241 3.95 20.55 8.74
CA SER A 241 3.94 20.81 10.18
C SER A 241 4.90 21.98 10.47
N PRO A 242 4.62 22.82 11.49
CA PRO A 242 5.55 23.84 11.94
C PRO A 242 6.81 23.25 12.62
N ASP A 243 6.74 22.01 13.11
CA ASP A 243 7.85 21.37 13.81
C ASP A 243 8.85 20.73 12.83
N PRO A 244 10.17 20.88 13.05
CA PRO A 244 11.18 20.19 12.24
C PRO A 244 11.01 18.67 12.30
N ILE A 245 11.30 17.97 11.18
CA ILE A 245 11.36 16.50 11.18
C ILE A 245 12.61 16.00 11.93
N ARG A 246 12.52 14.88 12.64
CA ARG A 246 13.57 14.37 13.52
C ARG A 246 13.73 12.85 13.37
N HIS A 247 14.97 12.42 13.49
CA HIS A 247 15.36 11.02 13.66
C HIS A 247 14.81 10.08 12.58
N VAL A 248 14.88 10.49 11.32
CA VAL A 248 14.73 9.56 10.19
C VAL A 248 16.10 8.95 9.91
N GLU A 249 16.20 7.62 9.99
CA GLU A 249 17.42 6.88 9.71
C GLU A 249 17.19 5.84 8.62
N ILE A 250 18.07 5.83 7.63
CA ILE A 250 18.14 4.81 6.58
C ILE A 250 19.55 4.24 6.59
N SER A 251 19.73 3.02 7.10
CA SER A 251 21.07 2.51 7.42
C SER A 251 21.30 1.04 7.11
N ASN A 252 22.55 0.65 6.89
CA ASN A 252 22.93 -0.75 6.67
C ASN A 252 22.15 -1.47 5.53
N MET A 253 21.60 -0.74 4.57
CA MET A 253 20.82 -1.31 3.46
C MET A 253 21.69 -1.58 2.22
N GLU A 254 21.21 -2.44 1.33
CA GLU A 254 21.66 -2.50 -0.06
C GLU A 254 20.52 -1.98 -0.94
N ILE A 255 20.78 -0.97 -1.78
CA ILE A 255 19.72 -0.31 -2.57
C ILE A 255 20.17 -0.29 -4.02
N PHE A 256 19.41 -0.93 -4.91
CA PHE A 256 19.84 -1.15 -6.29
C PHE A 256 18.70 -1.29 -7.30
N ASP A 257 19.04 -1.19 -8.58
CA ASP A 257 18.15 -1.38 -9.73
C ASP A 257 16.95 -0.41 -9.81
N TRP A 258 17.13 0.81 -9.28
CA TRP A 258 16.16 1.91 -9.41
C TRP A 258 16.50 2.80 -10.62
N SER A 259 15.58 2.98 -11.57
CA SER A 259 15.79 3.86 -12.75
C SER A 259 15.73 5.36 -12.42
N GLY A 260 15.23 5.71 -11.23
CA GLY A 260 15.31 7.03 -10.62
C GLY A 260 16.15 6.99 -9.36
N GLN A 261 15.71 7.69 -8.31
CA GLN A 261 16.45 7.78 -7.06
C GLN A 261 16.20 6.55 -6.17
N GLY A 262 17.27 5.86 -5.75
CA GLY A 262 17.16 4.85 -4.69
C GLY A 262 16.64 5.46 -3.38
N ILE A 263 17.13 6.65 -3.03
CA ILE A 263 16.59 7.49 -1.95
C ILE A 263 16.43 8.92 -2.47
N GLN A 264 15.26 9.51 -2.29
CA GLN A 264 14.99 10.93 -2.48
C GLN A 264 14.68 11.57 -1.12
N VAL A 265 15.31 12.69 -0.82
CA VAL A 265 14.95 13.54 0.32
C VAL A 265 14.48 14.87 -0.23
N GLY A 266 13.29 15.30 0.15
CA GLY A 266 12.80 16.62 -0.21
C GLY A 266 11.81 17.14 0.81
N ASP A 267 11.69 18.45 0.83
CA ASP A 267 10.91 19.15 1.84
C ASP A 267 9.49 19.46 1.34
N ASN A 268 8.56 19.54 2.28
CA ASN A 268 7.21 20.00 2.01
C ASN A 268 7.08 21.47 2.39
N ASP A 269 7.28 22.34 1.39
CA ASP A 269 7.26 23.81 1.56
C ASP A 269 5.83 24.39 1.66
N GLU A 270 4.79 23.55 1.76
CA GLU A 270 3.39 24.01 1.71
C GLU A 270 2.93 24.82 2.94
N GLN A 271 3.52 24.63 4.12
CA GLN A 271 3.03 25.25 5.37
C GLN A 271 4.07 25.98 6.24
N ALA A 272 5.35 25.91 5.90
CA ALA A 272 6.40 26.67 6.57
C ALA A 272 7.23 27.38 5.49
N GLU A 273 7.54 28.68 5.66
CA GLU A 273 8.39 29.45 4.74
C GLU A 273 9.76 28.78 4.46
N ARG A 274 10.17 27.81 5.30
CA ARG A 274 11.44 27.08 5.21
C ARG A 274 11.30 25.55 5.16
N GLY A 275 10.07 25.03 5.12
CA GLY A 275 9.78 23.60 5.26
C GLY A 275 10.28 22.98 6.59
N ARG A 276 10.27 21.63 6.70
CA ARG A 276 10.69 20.87 7.89
C ARG A 276 12.14 20.36 7.82
N LEU A 277 12.76 20.38 6.65
CA LEU A 277 14.13 19.95 6.33
C LEU A 277 15.01 21.18 6.04
N PHE A 278 15.24 22.00 7.06
CA PHE A 278 16.18 23.13 6.94
C PHE A 278 17.59 22.76 7.44
N ASN A 279 18.60 23.42 6.86
CA ASN A 279 20.03 23.10 7.03
C ASN A 279 20.58 23.15 8.47
N THR A 280 19.86 23.72 9.43
CA THR A 280 20.27 23.73 10.85
C THR A 280 19.69 22.56 11.65
N ASN A 281 18.97 21.63 11.01
CA ASN A 281 18.40 20.45 11.64
C ASN A 281 19.28 19.21 11.39
N GLU A 282 20.45 19.14 12.05
CA GLU A 282 21.43 18.07 11.86
C GLU A 282 20.89 16.66 12.22
N GLY A 283 19.82 16.58 13.00
CA GLY A 283 19.16 15.33 13.41
C GLY A 283 17.98 14.91 12.53
N ALA A 284 17.75 15.57 11.39
CA ALA A 284 16.57 15.34 10.57
C ALA A 284 16.56 13.96 9.89
N VAL A 285 17.55 13.72 9.03
CA VAL A 285 17.64 12.54 8.17
C VAL A 285 19.08 12.07 8.09
N HIS A 286 19.33 10.82 8.50
CA HIS A 286 20.65 10.18 8.48
C HIS A 286 20.63 9.01 7.49
N VAL A 287 21.51 9.08 6.48
CA VAL A 287 21.69 8.01 5.48
C VAL A 287 23.13 7.51 5.55
N TRP A 288 23.35 6.32 6.10
CA TRP A 288 24.71 5.85 6.40
C TRP A 288 24.87 4.34 6.31
N ASN A 289 26.09 3.86 6.07
CA ASN A 289 26.42 2.43 5.94
C ASN A 289 25.61 1.65 4.89
N ASN A 290 25.04 2.35 3.91
CA ASN A 290 24.31 1.74 2.81
C ASN A 290 25.25 1.39 1.64
N PHE A 291 24.90 0.35 0.88
CA PHE A 291 25.56 -0.02 -0.37
C PHE A 291 24.63 0.29 -1.55
N PHE A 292 25.00 1.29 -2.35
CA PHE A 292 24.24 1.70 -3.54
C PHE A 292 24.95 1.23 -4.80
N HIS A 293 24.24 0.56 -5.69
CA HIS A 293 24.76 0.21 -7.02
C HIS A 293 23.62 0.05 -8.02
N HIS A 294 23.92 0.17 -9.31
CA HIS A 294 22.94 -0.03 -10.39
C HIS A 294 21.67 0.84 -10.26
N ASN A 295 21.72 1.93 -9.50
CA ASN A 295 20.72 2.98 -9.51
C ASN A 295 21.10 4.03 -10.54
N ARG A 296 20.12 4.61 -11.20
CA ARG A 296 20.37 5.65 -12.19
C ARG A 296 20.32 7.03 -11.55
N THR A 297 21.35 7.82 -11.80
CA THR A 297 21.30 9.26 -11.54
C THR A 297 20.87 9.99 -12.81
N ARG A 298 19.85 10.86 -12.74
CA ARG A 298 19.54 11.73 -13.88
C ARG A 298 20.66 12.76 -14.01
N THR A 299 21.42 12.76 -15.11
CA THR A 299 22.21 13.93 -15.50
C THR A 299 21.26 15.02 -15.96
N ALA A 300 20.77 15.84 -15.03
CA ALA A 300 19.99 17.03 -15.34
C ALA A 300 20.72 18.28 -14.85
N THR A 301 21.03 19.14 -15.80
CA THR A 301 21.65 20.48 -15.73
C THR A 301 20.86 21.53 -14.94
N ARG A 302 20.14 21.15 -13.88
CA ARG A 302 19.50 22.06 -12.94
C ARG A 302 19.86 21.67 -11.53
N LEU A 303 20.51 22.60 -10.83
CA LEU A 303 20.69 22.63 -9.38
C LEU A 303 19.40 22.16 -8.67
N GLN A 304 19.34 20.87 -8.36
CA GLN A 304 18.48 20.35 -7.31
C GLN A 304 19.33 20.42 -6.04
N ALA A 305 18.77 21.02 -5.00
CA ALA A 305 19.48 21.31 -3.77
C ALA A 305 20.17 20.05 -3.23
N GLU A 306 21.50 20.05 -3.30
CA GLU A 306 22.37 19.33 -2.37
C GLU A 306 22.03 19.86 -0.97
N ALA A 307 21.01 19.28 -0.32
CA ALA A 307 20.92 19.36 1.12
C ALA A 307 22.14 18.62 1.64
N ALA A 308 23.02 19.34 2.32
CA ALA A 308 24.22 18.82 2.94
C ALA A 308 23.87 17.74 3.97
N VAL A 309 23.60 16.51 3.50
CA VAL A 309 23.88 15.32 4.28
C VAL A 309 25.40 15.31 4.37
N ARG A 310 25.93 15.85 5.48
CA ARG A 310 27.32 15.59 5.86
C ARG A 310 27.43 14.08 6.00
N LEU A 311 27.88 13.42 4.94
CA LEU A 311 28.59 12.16 5.02
C LEU A 311 29.74 12.40 5.99
N GLN A 312 29.57 12.07 7.27
CA GLN A 312 30.70 11.84 8.17
C GLN A 312 31.37 10.54 7.74
N THR A 313 31.94 10.53 6.54
CA THR A 313 32.97 9.56 6.17
C THR A 313 34.27 10.06 6.78
N THR A 314 34.59 9.59 7.98
CA THR A 314 35.98 9.63 8.45
C THR A 314 36.76 8.57 7.67
N ILE A 315 37.09 8.88 6.42
CA ILE A 315 38.08 8.15 5.62
C ILE A 315 39.07 9.19 5.08
N PRO A 316 40.37 9.08 5.38
CA PRO A 316 41.34 10.01 4.85
C PRO A 316 41.53 9.73 3.35
N ASP A 317 41.45 10.81 2.59
CA ASP A 317 42.13 11.02 1.31
C ASP A 317 41.44 10.53 0.02
N THR A 318 40.96 11.54 -0.72
CA THR A 318 40.85 11.69 -2.19
C THR A 318 40.32 10.53 -3.05
N ARG A 319 39.00 10.55 -3.32
CA ARG A 319 38.39 10.80 -4.66
C ARG A 319 36.85 10.80 -4.58
N ARG A 320 36.25 11.72 -5.33
CA ARG A 320 34.82 12.09 -5.40
C ARG A 320 33.89 10.89 -5.65
N ALA A 321 32.74 10.84 -4.96
CA ALA A 321 31.62 9.97 -5.30
C ALA A 321 30.29 10.76 -5.27
N THR A 322 29.61 10.70 -6.40
CA THR A 322 28.16 10.84 -6.54
C THR A 322 27.48 9.64 -5.88
N ILE A 323 26.29 9.78 -5.29
CA ILE A 323 25.38 8.65 -4.98
C ILE A 323 24.12 8.80 -5.81
#